data_AF-A0A2V5XUF3-F1
#
_entry.id   AF-A0A2V5XUF3-F1
#
_cell.length_a   1.000
_cell.length_b   1.000
_cell.length_c   1.000
_cell.angle_alpha   90.00
_cell.angle_beta   90.00
_cell.angle_gamma   90.00
#
_symmetry.space_group_name_H-M   'P 1'
#
loop_
_entity.id
_entity.type
_entity.pdbx_description
1 polymer ?
#
loop_
_entity_poly.entity_id
_entity_poly.type
_entity_poly.pdbx_seq_one_letter_code
_entity_poly.pdbx_strand_id
1 'polypeptide(L)'
;MRHQHRDLSILDFPTANGAWTPDTSATALAKVNAWRDARGLSDVDGFQIWLQMTHRFVALLIGISVIAFSSRVWRNARQVSALKRLSIWWVAFLLVQLTLGAWTIWSNKAADIATAHVAVGAIMLSFGVSISAICWRISAVLRHRALCERALPVPA
;
A
#
# COMPACT_ATOMS: atom_id res chain seq x y z
N MET A 1 11.78 3.31 -7.18
CA MET A 1 12.71 2.36 -6.51
C MET A 1 13.51 1.51 -7.48
N ARG A 2 12.92 0.91 -8.54
CA ARG A 2 13.70 0.07 -9.49
C ARG A 2 14.69 0.82 -10.39
N HIS A 3 14.41 2.08 -10.73
CA HIS A 3 15.24 2.88 -11.65
C HIS A 3 16.51 3.47 -11.00
N GLN A 4 16.77 3.15 -9.73
CA GLN A 4 18.05 3.44 -9.11
C GLN A 4 18.92 2.21 -9.25
N HIS A 5 19.76 2.19 -10.29
CA HIS A 5 20.71 1.13 -10.67
C HIS A 5 21.85 0.95 -9.65
N ARG A 6 21.50 0.77 -8.37
CA ARG A 6 22.38 0.39 -7.28
C ARG A 6 21.73 -0.71 -6.45
N ASP A 7 22.54 -1.42 -5.68
CA ASP A 7 22.10 -2.44 -4.73
C ASP A 7 21.01 -1.94 -3.77
N LEU A 8 20.38 -2.83 -3.01
CA LEU A 8 19.35 -2.46 -2.05
C LEU A 8 19.86 -1.39 -1.06
N SER A 9 19.15 -0.26 -0.94
CA SER A 9 19.57 0.86 -0.06
C SER A 9 19.41 0.54 1.43
N ILE A 10 18.50 -0.38 1.77
CA ILE A 10 18.28 -0.87 3.12
C ILE A 10 18.12 -2.39 3.03
N LEU A 11 18.97 -3.14 3.74
CA LEU A 11 18.94 -4.62 3.79
C LEU A 11 18.01 -5.15 4.90
N ASP A 12 17.63 -4.29 5.84
CA ASP A 12 16.82 -4.64 6.99
C ASP A 12 15.31 -4.46 6.75
N PHE A 13 14.52 -5.21 7.49
CA PHE A 13 13.06 -5.06 7.59
C PHE A 13 12.61 -5.39 9.03
N PRO A 14 11.69 -4.63 9.64
CA PRO A 14 10.96 -3.44 9.13
C PRO A 14 11.71 -2.12 9.31
N THR A 15 12.82 -2.11 10.06
CA THR A 15 13.65 -0.94 10.34
C THR A 15 14.66 -0.66 9.22
N ALA A 16 15.36 0.48 9.32
CA ALA A 16 16.47 0.85 8.47
C ALA A 16 17.75 0.93 9.32
N ASN A 17 18.72 0.05 9.06
CA ASN A 17 19.97 -0.04 9.83
C ASN A 17 19.72 -0.12 11.35
N GLY A 18 18.75 -0.93 11.75
CA GLY A 18 18.32 -1.10 13.15
C GLY A 18 17.44 0.01 13.76
N ALA A 19 17.12 1.09 13.04
CA ALA A 19 16.31 2.20 13.56
C ALA A 19 15.01 2.44 12.76
N TRP A 20 13.95 2.89 13.44
CA TRP A 20 12.71 3.37 12.80
C TRP A 20 12.87 4.77 12.20
N THR A 21 13.72 5.59 12.81
CA THR A 21 14.13 6.91 12.32
C THR A 21 15.63 6.82 12.00
N PRO A 22 16.00 6.48 10.75
CA PRO A 22 17.40 6.31 10.39
C PRO A 22 18.15 7.65 10.51
N ASP A 23 19.30 7.60 11.17
CA ASP A 23 20.23 8.71 11.18
C ASP A 23 20.94 8.79 9.81
N THR A 24 20.66 9.86 9.07
CA THR A 24 21.26 10.14 7.77
C THR A 24 22.25 11.30 7.84
N SER A 25 22.80 11.59 9.02
CA SER A 25 23.94 12.49 9.18
C SER A 25 25.16 11.97 8.39
N ALA A 26 26.05 12.88 8.00
CA ALA A 26 27.22 12.52 7.20
C ALA A 26 28.11 11.46 7.89
N THR A 27 28.23 11.51 9.22
CA THR A 27 29.00 10.56 10.03
C THR A 27 28.35 9.19 10.07
N ALA A 28 27.04 9.11 10.26
CA ALA A 28 26.29 7.85 10.25
C ALA A 28 26.31 7.21 8.84
N LEU A 29 26.11 8.01 7.80
CA LEU A 29 26.13 7.55 6.42
C LEU A 29 27.51 7.02 6.01
N ALA A 30 28.59 7.70 6.40
CA ALA A 30 29.96 7.23 6.18
C ALA A 30 30.23 5.87 6.85
N LYS A 31 29.71 5.65 8.06
CA LYS A 31 29.83 4.37 8.75
C LYS A 31 29.05 3.26 8.04
N VAL A 32 27.85 3.57 7.55
CA VAL A 32 27.02 2.63 6.76
C VAL A 32 27.72 2.28 5.45
N ASN A 33 28.23 3.27 4.72
CA ASN A 33 28.93 3.06 3.45
C ASN A 33 30.23 2.28 3.64
N ALA A 34 31.02 2.55 4.69
CA ALA A 34 32.19 1.74 5.01
C ALA A 34 31.86 0.26 5.27
N TRP A 35 30.72 -0.03 5.93
CA TRP A 35 30.25 -1.41 6.14
C TRP A 35 29.80 -2.09 4.84
N ARG A 36 29.24 -1.30 3.91
CA ARG A 36 28.76 -1.74 2.58
C ARG A 36 29.94 -2.01 1.64
N ASP A 37 30.92 -1.12 1.60
CA ASP A 37 32.16 -1.26 0.84
C ASP A 37 32.91 -2.54 1.23
N ALA A 38 33.01 -2.83 2.52
CA ALA A 38 33.62 -4.06 3.03
C ALA A 38 32.92 -5.35 2.56
N ARG A 39 31.70 -5.24 1.99
CA ARG A 39 30.90 -6.34 1.44
C ARG A 39 30.71 -6.24 -0.08
N GLY A 40 31.39 -5.29 -0.74
CA GLY A 40 31.27 -5.05 -2.17
C GLY A 40 29.90 -4.50 -2.59
N LEU A 41 29.17 -3.86 -1.69
CA LEU A 41 27.88 -3.24 -1.97
C LEU A 41 28.05 -1.77 -2.32
N SER A 42 27.22 -1.29 -3.25
CA SER A 42 27.23 0.13 -3.65
C SER A 42 26.87 1.06 -2.50
N ASP A 43 27.52 2.22 -2.44
CA ASP A 43 27.19 3.33 -1.54
C ASP A 43 25.71 3.71 -1.59
N VAL A 44 25.16 4.03 -0.42
CA VAL A 44 23.81 4.54 -0.24
C VAL A 44 23.84 6.00 0.17
N ASP A 45 22.82 6.74 -0.27
CA ASP A 45 22.58 8.13 0.14
C ASP A 45 21.40 8.22 1.12
N GLY A 46 21.42 9.24 1.99
CA GLY A 46 20.36 9.50 2.97
C GLY A 46 18.98 9.64 2.31
N PHE A 47 18.90 10.27 1.14
CA PHE A 47 17.66 10.37 0.36
C PHE A 47 17.11 8.98 -0.01
N GLN A 48 17.97 8.04 -0.39
CA GLN A 48 17.54 6.68 -0.79
C GLN A 48 16.99 5.89 0.40
N ILE A 49 17.55 6.10 1.59
CA ILE A 49 17.06 5.50 2.84
C ILE A 49 15.69 6.07 3.18
N TRP A 50 15.54 7.41 3.17
CA TRP A 50 14.27 8.06 3.48
C TRP A 50 13.17 7.76 2.45
N LEU A 51 13.51 7.61 1.17
CA LEU A 51 12.56 7.19 0.13
C LEU A 51 11.96 5.82 0.43
N GLN A 52 12.79 4.86 0.88
CA GLN A 52 12.33 3.53 1.29
C GLN A 52 11.46 3.58 2.54
N MET A 53 11.87 4.36 3.54
CA MET A 53 11.08 4.53 4.76
C MET A 53 9.72 5.19 4.50
N THR A 54 9.70 6.21 3.63
CA THR A 54 8.46 6.87 3.21
C THR A 54 7.52 5.91 2.51
N HIS A 55 8.04 5.05 1.62
CA HIS A 55 7.23 4.04 0.95
C HIS A 55 6.66 3.00 1.94
N ARG A 56 7.44 2.54 2.92
CA ARG A 56 6.96 1.62 3.98
C ARG A 56 5.83 2.27 4.78
N PHE A 57 5.99 3.55 5.14
CA PHE A 57 4.98 4.31 5.86
C PHE A 57 3.69 4.48 5.05
N VAL A 58 3.80 4.86 3.78
CA VAL A 58 2.65 4.98 2.86
C VAL A 58 1.96 3.63 2.67
N ALA A 59 2.72 2.54 2.52
CA ALA A 59 2.17 1.19 2.41
C ALA A 59 1.37 0.78 3.67
N LEU A 60 1.86 1.14 4.87
CA LEU A 60 1.14 0.92 6.12
C LEU A 60 -0.19 1.69 6.16
N LEU A 61 -0.18 2.98 5.78
CA LEU A 61 -1.40 3.80 5.73
C LEU A 61 -2.44 3.25 4.75
N ILE A 62 -1.99 2.80 3.57
CA ILE A 62 -2.86 2.14 2.58
C ILE A 62 -3.42 0.85 3.18
N GLY A 63 -2.59 0.01 3.80
CA GLY A 63 -3.04 -1.24 4.43
C GLY A 63 -4.12 -1.02 5.49
N ILE A 64 -3.91 -0.05 6.39
CA ILE A 64 -4.92 0.33 7.40
C ILE A 64 -6.22 0.80 6.73
N SER A 65 -6.12 1.62 5.70
CA SER A 65 -7.28 2.14 4.97
C SER A 65 -8.09 1.02 4.30
N VAL A 66 -7.42 0.05 3.67
CA VAL A 66 -8.04 -1.13 3.05
C VAL A 66 -8.76 -1.98 4.09
N ILE A 67 -8.14 -2.24 5.24
CA ILE A 67 -8.72 -3.04 6.32
C ILE A 67 -9.93 -2.32 6.94
N ALA A 68 -9.80 -1.03 7.24
CA ALA A 68 -10.88 -0.21 7.80
C ALA A 68 -12.07 -0.15 6.84
N PHE A 69 -11.81 0.06 5.55
CA PHE A 69 -12.85 0.08 4.52
C PHE A 69 -13.54 -1.28 4.39
N SER A 70 -12.77 -2.37 4.28
CA SER A 70 -13.31 -3.73 4.16
C SER A 70 -14.17 -4.10 5.38
N SER A 71 -13.72 -3.73 6.58
CA SER A 71 -14.48 -3.91 7.82
C SER A 71 -15.82 -3.14 7.79
N ARG A 72 -15.83 -1.92 7.25
CA ARG A 72 -17.04 -1.10 7.12
C ARG A 72 -18.02 -1.69 6.10
N VAL A 73 -17.53 -2.19 4.97
CA VAL A 73 -18.35 -2.88 3.96
C VAL A 73 -19.03 -4.11 4.56
N TRP A 74 -18.29 -4.91 5.34
CA TRP A 74 -18.84 -6.12 5.93
C TRP A 74 -19.94 -5.84 6.95
N ARG A 75 -19.81 -4.74 7.71
CA ARG A 75 -20.81 -4.32 8.70
C ARG A 75 -22.05 -3.68 8.05
N ASN A 76 -21.86 -2.78 7.07
CA ASN A 76 -22.93 -1.88 6.61
C ASN A 76 -23.55 -2.28 5.26
N ALA A 77 -22.81 -2.95 4.38
CA ALA A 77 -23.28 -3.31 3.04
C ALA A 77 -23.72 -4.80 2.99
N ARG A 78 -24.53 -5.21 3.98
CA ARG A 78 -24.94 -6.63 4.13
C ARG A 78 -25.65 -7.18 2.90
N GLN A 79 -26.39 -6.32 2.19
CA GLN A 79 -27.24 -6.66 1.05
C GLN A 79 -26.50 -6.71 -0.30
N VAL A 80 -25.26 -6.23 -0.41
CA VAL A 80 -24.51 -6.19 -1.68
C VAL A 80 -23.39 -7.24 -1.66
N SER A 81 -23.72 -8.46 -2.07
CA SER A 81 -22.79 -9.62 -2.09
C SER A 81 -21.52 -9.38 -2.91
N ALA A 82 -21.65 -8.67 -4.04
CA ALA A 82 -20.51 -8.31 -4.89
C ALA A 82 -19.46 -7.46 -4.15
N LEU A 83 -19.91 -6.50 -3.32
CA LEU A 83 -19.00 -5.60 -2.58
C LEU A 83 -18.23 -6.34 -1.50
N LYS A 84 -18.87 -7.28 -0.79
CA LYS A 84 -18.21 -8.15 0.18
C LYS A 84 -17.13 -9.04 -0.46
N ARG A 85 -17.46 -9.69 -1.58
CA ARG A 85 -16.51 -10.55 -2.32
C ARG A 85 -15.32 -9.73 -2.80
N LEU A 86 -15.57 -8.54 -3.33
CA LEU A 86 -14.52 -7.64 -3.80
C LEU A 86 -13.61 -7.18 -2.64
N SER A 87 -14.17 -6.86 -1.47
CA SER A 87 -13.40 -6.54 -0.26
C SER A 87 -12.57 -7.72 0.26
N ILE A 88 -13.08 -8.95 0.23
CA ILE A 88 -12.29 -10.16 0.61
C ILE A 88 -11.05 -10.28 -0.27
N TRP A 89 -11.24 -10.23 -1.59
CA TRP A 89 -10.13 -10.30 -2.53
C TRP A 89 -9.16 -9.14 -2.38
N TRP A 90 -9.65 -7.94 -2.06
CA TRP A 90 -8.77 -6.79 -1.84
C TRP A 90 -7.85 -6.97 -0.63
N VAL A 91 -8.35 -7.54 0.47
CA VAL A 91 -7.54 -7.91 1.64
C VAL A 91 -6.58 -9.06 1.31
N ALA A 92 -7.01 -10.06 0.55
CA ALA A 92 -6.12 -11.15 0.12
C ALA A 92 -4.95 -10.62 -0.73
N PHE A 93 -5.22 -9.75 -1.71
CA PHE A 93 -4.17 -9.11 -2.51
C PHE A 93 -3.28 -8.18 -1.66
N LEU A 94 -3.80 -7.52 -0.63
CA LEU A 94 -2.97 -6.76 0.31
C LEU A 94 -1.92 -7.65 0.99
N LEU A 95 -2.29 -8.86 1.43
CA LEU A 95 -1.33 -9.80 2.02
C LEU A 95 -0.28 -10.26 1.00
N VAL A 96 -0.70 -10.54 -0.24
CA VAL A 96 0.23 -10.85 -1.34
C VAL A 96 1.16 -9.66 -1.62
N GLN A 97 0.66 -8.44 -1.57
CA GLN A 97 1.46 -7.24 -1.80
C GLN A 97 2.53 -7.05 -0.72
N LEU A 98 2.17 -7.24 0.55
CA LEU A 98 3.10 -7.14 1.68
C LEU A 98 4.19 -8.22 1.61
N THR A 99 3.81 -9.46 1.29
CA THR A 99 4.76 -10.57 1.14
C THR A 99 5.70 -10.35 -0.04
N LEU A 100 5.21 -9.92 -1.21
CA LEU A 100 6.06 -9.56 -2.35
C LEU A 100 6.98 -8.36 -2.05
N GLY A 101 6.50 -7.40 -1.25
CA GLY A 101 7.30 -6.26 -0.81
C GLY A 101 8.48 -6.69 0.07
N ALA A 102 8.23 -7.55 1.05
CA ALA A 102 9.29 -8.14 1.88
C ALA A 102 10.23 -9.03 1.05
N TRP A 103 9.69 -9.83 0.12
CA TRP A 103 10.49 -10.66 -0.77
C TRP A 103 11.42 -9.84 -1.67
N THR A 104 10.97 -8.67 -2.14
CA THR A 104 11.82 -7.77 -2.93
C THR A 104 13.09 -7.35 -2.17
N ILE A 105 13.01 -7.24 -0.85
CA ILE A 105 14.16 -6.95 0.03
C ILE A 105 15.07 -8.19 0.10
N TRP A 106 14.51 -9.36 0.42
CA TRP A 106 15.30 -10.59 0.60
C TRP A 106 15.95 -11.12 -0.68
N SER A 107 15.33 -10.86 -1.84
CA SER A 107 15.84 -11.23 -3.15
C SER A 107 16.80 -10.21 -3.77
N ASN A 108 17.23 -9.20 -3.00
CA ASN A 108 18.10 -8.12 -3.47
C ASN A 108 17.59 -7.45 -4.77
N LYS A 109 16.31 -7.03 -4.80
CA LYS A 109 15.64 -6.44 -5.98
C LYS A 109 15.58 -7.35 -7.22
N ALA A 110 15.33 -8.65 -7.05
CA ALA A 110 15.05 -9.51 -8.21
C ALA A 110 13.93 -8.90 -9.09
N ALA A 111 14.23 -8.70 -10.37
CA ALA A 111 13.39 -7.93 -11.29
C ALA A 111 11.98 -8.55 -11.43
N ASP A 112 11.91 -9.88 -11.43
CA ASP A 112 10.65 -10.63 -11.56
C ASP A 112 9.72 -10.37 -10.37
N ILE A 113 10.27 -10.41 -9.15
CA ILE A 113 9.52 -10.20 -7.90
C ILE A 113 9.07 -8.74 -7.78
N ALA A 114 9.95 -7.79 -8.11
CA ALA A 114 9.61 -6.38 -8.13
C ALA A 114 8.50 -6.08 -9.17
N THR A 115 8.54 -6.73 -10.33
CA THR A 115 7.51 -6.58 -11.37
C THR A 115 6.19 -7.18 -10.92
N ALA A 116 6.21 -8.37 -10.32
CA ALA A 116 5.03 -9.00 -9.73
C ALA A 116 4.41 -8.11 -8.64
N HIS A 117 5.24 -7.49 -7.79
CA HIS A 117 4.78 -6.55 -6.76
C HIS A 117 4.07 -5.34 -7.39
N VAL A 118 4.61 -4.73 -8.45
CA VAL A 118 3.93 -3.61 -9.12
C VAL A 118 2.62 -4.06 -9.78
N ALA A 119 2.62 -5.23 -10.43
CA ALA A 119 1.43 -5.78 -11.09
C ALA A 119 0.29 -6.05 -10.09
N VAL A 120 0.58 -6.69 -8.95
CA VAL A 120 -0.41 -6.92 -7.89
C VAL A 120 -0.89 -5.58 -7.30
N GLY A 121 0.01 -4.62 -7.13
CA GLY A 121 -0.35 -3.26 -6.69
C GLY A 121 -1.33 -2.57 -7.65
N ALA A 122 -1.15 -2.73 -8.97
CA ALA A 122 -2.07 -2.19 -9.96
C ALA A 122 -3.45 -2.86 -9.89
N ILE A 123 -3.51 -4.19 -9.71
CA ILE A 123 -4.77 -4.92 -9.52
C ILE A 123 -5.50 -4.40 -8.26
N MET A 124 -4.78 -4.22 -7.15
CA MET A 124 -5.36 -3.66 -5.93
C MET A 124 -5.93 -2.25 -6.14
N LEU A 125 -5.25 -1.41 -6.91
CA LEU A 125 -5.74 -0.07 -7.25
C LEU A 125 -7.05 -0.15 -8.06
N SER A 126 -7.12 -1.02 -9.07
CA SER A 126 -8.33 -1.24 -9.86
C SER A 126 -9.51 -1.71 -9.01
N PHE A 127 -9.26 -2.55 -7.99
CA PHE A 127 -10.29 -2.96 -7.03
C PHE A 127 -10.77 -1.78 -6.20
N GLY A 128 -9.86 -0.96 -5.67
CA GLY A 128 -10.21 0.25 -4.92
C GLY A 128 -11.05 1.24 -5.73
N VAL A 129 -10.70 1.48 -6.99
CA VAL A 129 -11.45 2.35 -7.91
C VAL A 129 -12.85 1.79 -8.19
N SER A 130 -12.94 0.48 -8.47
CA SER A 130 -14.20 -0.19 -8.76
C SER A 130 -15.15 -0.17 -7.56
N ILE A 131 -14.63 -0.47 -6.36
CA ILE A 131 -15.35 -0.36 -5.09
C ILE A 131 -15.87 1.06 -4.89
N SER A 132 -15.03 2.08 -5.11
CA SER A 132 -15.39 3.48 -4.94
C SER A 132 -16.49 3.91 -5.91
N ALA A 133 -16.41 3.48 -7.16
CA ALA A 133 -17.43 3.73 -8.18
C ALA A 133 -18.78 3.08 -7.83
N ILE A 134 -18.75 1.83 -7.32
CA ILE A 134 -19.96 1.12 -6.86
C ILE A 134 -20.59 1.87 -5.67
N CYS A 135 -19.79 2.24 -4.67
CA CYS A 135 -20.26 3.01 -3.51
C CYS A 135 -20.87 4.35 -3.92
N TRP A 136 -20.25 5.05 -4.88
CA TRP A 136 -20.78 6.31 -5.41
C TRP A 136 -22.14 6.11 -6.10
N ARG A 137 -22.27 5.09 -6.96
CA ARG A 137 -23.54 4.79 -7.64
C ARG A 137 -24.65 4.43 -6.65
N ILE A 138 -24.37 3.59 -5.66
CA ILE A 138 -25.35 3.24 -4.62
C ILE A 138 -25.78 4.50 -3.84
N SER A 139 -24.82 5.34 -3.46
CA SER A 139 -25.11 6.58 -2.72
C SER A 139 -25.93 7.57 -3.55
N ALA A 140 -25.69 7.67 -4.86
CA ALA A 140 -26.46 8.52 -5.76
C ALA A 140 -27.91 8.03 -5.90
N VAL A 141 -28.13 6.73 -6.06
CA VAL A 141 -29.48 6.13 -6.12
C VAL A 141 -30.24 6.35 -4.82
N LEU A 142 -29.60 6.12 -3.67
CA LEU A 142 -30.22 6.34 -2.36
C LEU A 142 -30.57 7.81 -2.13
N ARG A 143 -29.68 8.73 -2.52
CA ARG A 143 -29.94 10.18 -2.44
C ARG A 143 -31.12 10.59 -3.32
N HIS A 144 -31.22 10.07 -4.54
CA HIS A 144 -32.34 10.37 -5.43
C HIS A 144 -33.66 9.85 -4.88
N ARG A 145 -33.70 8.62 -4.32
CA ARG A 145 -34.91 8.08 -3.69
C ARG A 145 -35.37 8.93 -2.50
N ALA A 146 -34.46 9.33 -1.62
CA ALA A 146 -34.78 10.18 -0.47
C ALA A 146 -35.34 11.55 -0.88
N LEU A 147 -34.85 12.13 -1.98
CA LEU A 147 -35.38 13.38 -2.52
C LEU A 147 -36.80 13.22 -3.08
N CYS A 148 -37.07 12.13 -3.82
CA CYS A 148 -38.41 11.81 -4.32
C CYS A 148 -39.42 11.56 -3.20
N GLU A 149 -39.04 10.79 -2.17
CA GLU A 149 -39.91 10.53 -1.00
C GLU A 149 -40.27 11.82 -0.26
N ARG A 150 -39.33 12.76 -0.14
CA ARG A 150 -39.57 14.06 0.50
C ARG A 150 -40.42 15.01 -0.34
N ALA A 151 -40.50 14.79 -1.65
CA ALA A 151 -41.25 15.64 -2.58
C ALA A 151 -42.72 15.18 -2.76
N LEU A 152 -43.09 14.00 -2.27
CA LEU A 152 -44.48 13.54 -2.31
C LEU A 152 -45.31 14.26 -1.22
N PRO A 153 -46.48 14.83 -1.56
CA PRO A 153 -47.36 15.42 -0.56
C PRO A 153 -47.85 14.36 0.42
N VAL A 154 -47.80 14.66 1.72
CA VAL A 154 -48.35 13.79 2.76
C VAL A 154 -49.86 13.68 2.54
N PRO A 155 -50.43 12.47 2.36
CA PRO A 155 -51.86 12.32 2.21
C PRO A 155 -52.55 12.82 3.49
N ALA A 156 -53.55 13.69 3.31
CA ALA A 156 -54.37 14.28 4.37
C ALA A 156 -55.34 13.26 4.99
#